data_AF-A0A2V7TTR4-F1
#
_entry.id   AF-A0A2V7TTR4-F1
#
_cell.length_a   1.000
_cell.length_b   1.000
_cell.length_c   1.000
_cell.angle_alpha   90.00
_cell.angle_beta   90.00
_cell.angle_gamma   90.00
#
_symmetry.space_group_name_H-M   'P 1'
#
loop_
_entity.id
_entity.type
_entity.pdbx_description
1 polymer ?
#
loop_
_entity_poly.entity_id
_entity_poly.type
_entity_poly.pdbx_seq_one_letter_code
_entity_poly.pdbx_strand_id
1 'polypeptide(L)'
;MADRAAEVALARSAATKNVSDSATVLVLTGSGFVEAIAGTNGFTCLVLRSFSGLLTDPDFWNPRVRAPHCFNPPAAWTVLPEILRRAEWVLGGMSRTEIKSRTQRAYAFRELSMPAAGAMAYMLSPHQYLHDADPRWMPHLMFYYDRSLPAATWGAGGASATVIEGSAADPLSPVLTLLIPVPRWSDGTPALPR
;
A
#
# COMPACT_ATOMS: atom_id res chain seq x y z
N MET A 1 -14.93 7.06 -13.85
CA MET A 1 -14.56 7.25 -12.43
C MET A 1 -15.41 6.30 -11.63
N ALA A 2 -14.82 5.56 -10.68
CA ALA A 2 -15.58 4.64 -9.83
C ALA A 2 -16.63 5.42 -9.01
N ASP A 3 -17.74 4.78 -8.68
CA ASP A 3 -18.68 5.33 -7.70
C ASP A 3 -17.92 5.60 -6.38
N ARG A 4 -17.99 6.85 -5.89
CA ARG A 4 -17.28 7.30 -4.70
C ARG A 4 -17.69 6.47 -3.47
N ALA A 5 -18.96 6.09 -3.36
CA ALA A 5 -19.43 5.28 -2.25
C ALA A 5 -18.84 3.85 -2.30
N ALA A 6 -18.84 3.22 -3.49
CA ALA A 6 -18.18 1.94 -3.71
C ALA A 6 -16.66 1.99 -3.41
N GLU A 7 -15.98 3.07 -3.79
CA GLU A 7 -14.55 3.26 -3.50
C GLU A 7 -14.30 3.35 -1.99
N VAL A 8 -15.12 4.11 -1.25
CA VAL A 8 -15.03 4.22 0.21
C VAL A 8 -15.29 2.87 0.89
N ALA A 9 -16.31 2.13 0.43
CA ALA A 9 -16.61 0.81 0.96
C ALA A 9 -15.45 -0.17 0.75
N LEU A 10 -14.85 -0.15 -0.45
CA LEU A 10 -13.70 -0.98 -0.79
C LEU A 10 -12.45 -0.57 0.00
N ALA A 11 -12.21 0.73 0.22
CA ALA A 11 -11.12 1.19 1.07
C ALA A 11 -11.27 0.69 2.51
N ARG A 12 -12.49 0.75 3.06
CA ARG A 12 -12.76 0.29 4.44
C ARG A 12 -12.60 -1.21 4.61
N SER A 13 -12.79 -2.02 3.57
CA SER A 13 -12.56 -3.46 3.65
C SER A 13 -11.08 -3.82 3.76
N ALA A 14 -10.14 -2.87 3.66
CA ALA A 14 -8.72 -3.12 3.86
C ALA A 14 -8.34 -3.56 5.29
N ALA A 15 -9.15 -3.21 6.29
CA ALA A 15 -8.92 -3.55 7.70
C ALA A 15 -10.23 -4.00 8.38
N THR A 16 -10.10 -4.59 9.56
CA THR A 16 -11.25 -4.96 10.39
C THR A 16 -12.05 -3.73 10.82
N LYS A 17 -13.34 -3.91 11.07
CA LYS A 17 -14.29 -2.83 11.36
C LYS A 17 -13.87 -1.91 12.52
N ASN A 18 -13.25 -2.46 13.57
CA ASN A 18 -12.72 -1.69 14.70
C ASN A 18 -11.57 -0.72 14.32
N VAL A 19 -10.94 -0.91 13.16
CA VAL A 19 -9.95 0.01 12.59
C VAL A 19 -10.60 0.90 11.54
N SER A 20 -11.28 0.31 10.54
CA SER A 20 -11.70 1.05 9.35
C SER A 20 -12.92 1.94 9.53
N ASP A 21 -13.76 1.72 10.57
CA ASP A 21 -14.93 2.57 10.83
C ASP A 21 -14.57 4.01 11.19
N SER A 22 -13.47 4.17 11.93
CA SER A 22 -13.00 5.47 12.45
C SER A 22 -11.78 6.00 11.69
N ALA A 23 -11.38 5.33 10.60
CA ALA A 23 -10.27 5.75 9.77
C ALA A 23 -10.66 6.89 8.83
N THR A 24 -9.68 7.75 8.53
CA THR A 24 -9.76 8.67 7.39
C THR A 24 -9.82 7.84 6.12
N VAL A 25 -10.66 8.23 5.15
CA VAL A 25 -10.74 7.54 3.87
C VAL A 25 -10.38 8.49 2.75
N LEU A 26 -9.39 8.12 1.92
CA LEU A 26 -9.03 8.84 0.72
C LEU A 26 -9.56 8.14 -0.53
N VAL A 27 -10.01 8.92 -1.52
CA VAL A 27 -10.49 8.42 -2.81
C VAL A 27 -9.71 9.03 -3.96
N LEU A 28 -9.44 8.23 -4.99
CA LEU A 28 -8.70 8.69 -6.16
C LEU A 28 -9.57 9.57 -7.07
N THR A 29 -9.02 10.69 -7.52
CA THR A 29 -9.59 11.61 -8.50
C THR A 29 -8.70 11.70 -9.73
N GLY A 30 -9.06 12.54 -10.71
CA GLY A 30 -8.22 12.78 -11.89
C GLY A 30 -6.89 13.47 -11.59
N SER A 31 -6.73 14.09 -10.43
CA SER A 31 -5.51 14.83 -10.05
C SER A 31 -4.77 14.25 -8.84
N GLY A 32 -5.25 13.14 -8.26
CA GLY A 32 -4.66 12.54 -7.06
C GLY A 32 -5.72 12.09 -6.06
N PHE A 33 -5.29 11.66 -4.87
CA PHE A 33 -6.22 11.27 -3.81
C PHE A 33 -6.73 12.49 -3.05
N VAL A 34 -8.01 12.47 -2.68
CA VAL A 34 -8.64 13.48 -1.83
C VAL A 34 -9.34 12.83 -0.65
N GLU A 35 -9.46 13.56 0.46
CA GLU A 35 -10.23 13.09 1.60
C GLU A 35 -11.71 12.95 1.25
N ALA A 36 -12.26 11.77 1.51
CA ALA A 36 -13.68 11.50 1.37
C ALA A 36 -14.41 11.44 2.70
N ILE A 37 -13.74 10.95 3.74
CA ILE A 37 -14.25 10.83 5.10
C ILE A 37 -13.13 11.22 6.06
N ALA A 38 -13.41 12.16 6.96
CA ALA A 38 -12.53 12.48 8.07
C ALA A 38 -12.61 11.37 9.14
N GLY A 39 -11.45 10.87 9.58
CA GLY A 39 -11.32 9.88 10.64
C GLY A 39 -10.98 10.49 12.01
N THR A 40 -10.95 9.63 13.04
CA THR A 40 -10.67 10.01 14.43
C THR A 40 -9.62 9.11 15.11
N ASN A 41 -9.21 8.01 14.50
CA ASN A 41 -8.25 7.07 15.09
C ASN A 41 -6.82 7.16 14.49
N GLY A 42 -6.60 8.11 13.59
CA GLY A 42 -5.30 8.33 12.92
C GLY A 42 -4.94 7.30 11.85
N PHE A 43 -5.78 6.29 11.59
CA PHE A 43 -5.62 5.41 10.44
C PHE A 43 -6.12 6.10 9.17
N THR A 44 -5.50 5.75 8.03
CA THR A 44 -5.93 6.23 6.72
C THR A 44 -6.09 5.05 5.76
N CYS A 45 -7.33 4.81 5.31
CA CYS A 45 -7.62 3.77 4.33
C CYS A 45 -7.84 4.36 2.93
N LEU A 46 -7.38 3.66 1.90
CA LEU A 46 -7.55 4.00 0.49
C LEU A 46 -7.37 2.75 -0.38
N VAL A 47 -7.77 2.84 -1.65
CA VAL A 47 -7.53 1.77 -2.62
C VAL A 47 -6.38 2.17 -3.52
N LEU A 48 -5.24 1.51 -3.38
CA LEU A 48 -4.09 1.71 -4.24
C LEU A 48 -4.36 1.15 -5.64
N ARG A 49 -3.70 1.75 -6.63
CA ARG A 49 -3.78 1.34 -8.05
C ARG A 49 -2.47 0.68 -8.47
N SER A 50 -2.46 0.11 -9.66
CA SER A 50 -1.29 -0.55 -10.24
C SER A 50 -0.01 0.29 -10.14
N PHE A 51 -0.12 1.60 -10.39
CA PHE A 51 1.01 2.51 -10.39
C PHE A 51 1.56 2.82 -8.98
N SER A 52 0.90 2.36 -7.92
CA SER A 52 1.42 2.40 -6.54
C SER A 52 2.40 1.25 -6.26
N GLY A 53 2.41 0.20 -7.08
CA GLY A 53 3.32 -0.94 -6.98
C GLY A 53 4.72 -0.67 -7.55
N LEU A 54 5.42 -1.75 -7.95
CA LEU A 54 6.78 -1.66 -8.46
C LEU A 54 6.85 -0.93 -9.80
N LEU A 55 7.85 -0.05 -9.96
CA LEU A 55 8.15 0.59 -11.24
C LEU A 55 8.68 -0.37 -12.31
N THR A 56 8.76 -1.67 -12.05
CA THR A 56 9.06 -2.72 -13.02
C THR A 56 7.92 -3.71 -13.22
N ASP A 57 6.83 -3.60 -12.45
CA ASP A 57 5.66 -4.46 -12.55
C ASP A 57 5.07 -4.44 -13.98
N PRO A 58 4.82 -5.59 -14.62
CA PRO A 58 4.14 -5.64 -15.93
C PRO A 58 2.73 -5.03 -15.87
N ASP A 59 2.04 -5.14 -14.74
CA ASP A 59 0.70 -4.63 -14.53
C ASP A 59 0.68 -3.15 -14.11
N PHE A 60 1.81 -2.43 -14.12
CA PHE A 60 1.91 -1.04 -13.64
C PHE A 60 0.87 -0.07 -14.23
N TRP A 61 0.46 -0.28 -15.48
CA TRP A 61 -0.57 0.52 -16.16
C TRP A 61 -1.96 -0.11 -16.16
N ASN A 62 -2.16 -1.23 -15.48
CA ASN A 62 -3.42 -1.96 -15.43
C ASN A 62 -4.46 -1.22 -14.56
N PRO A 63 -5.49 -0.59 -15.16
CA PRO A 63 -6.46 0.20 -14.41
C PRO A 63 -7.42 -0.65 -13.57
N ARG A 64 -7.38 -1.98 -13.73
CA ARG A 64 -8.21 -2.92 -12.96
C ARG A 64 -7.67 -3.15 -11.55
N VAL A 65 -6.37 -2.92 -11.34
CA VAL A 65 -5.74 -3.10 -10.03
C VAL A 65 -6.41 -2.20 -9.00
N ARG A 66 -6.91 -2.84 -7.94
CA ARG A 66 -7.54 -2.26 -6.77
C ARG A 66 -7.01 -2.98 -5.56
N ALA A 67 -6.10 -2.35 -4.86
CA ALA A 67 -5.46 -2.90 -3.68
C ALA A 67 -5.86 -2.09 -2.45
N PRO A 68 -6.89 -2.50 -1.68
CA PRO A 68 -7.31 -1.79 -0.48
C PRO A 68 -6.24 -1.88 0.61
N HIS A 69 -5.78 -0.73 1.08
CA HIS A 69 -4.81 -0.58 2.16
C HIS A 69 -5.38 0.28 3.27
N CYS A 70 -5.04 -0.02 4.53
CA CYS A 70 -5.28 0.89 5.64
C CYS A 70 -4.02 1.09 6.49
N PHE A 71 -3.44 2.28 6.38
CA PHE A 71 -2.19 2.67 7.02
C PHE A 71 -2.43 3.04 8.47
N ASN A 72 -1.59 2.54 9.37
CA ASN A 72 -1.60 2.98 10.76
C ASN A 72 -1.06 4.41 10.92
N PRO A 73 -1.21 5.06 12.08
CA PRO A 73 -0.80 6.45 12.22
C PRO A 73 0.65 6.70 11.83
N PRO A 74 1.67 5.92 12.28
CA PRO A 74 3.04 6.04 11.79
C PRO A 74 3.18 6.02 10.26
N ALA A 75 2.57 5.03 9.59
CA ALA A 75 2.69 4.92 8.14
C ALA A 75 1.88 5.97 7.39
N ALA A 76 0.77 6.46 7.96
CA ALA A 76 -0.04 7.51 7.36
C ALA A 76 0.74 8.84 7.22
N TRP A 77 1.71 9.12 8.10
CA TRP A 77 2.54 10.31 7.99
C TRP A 77 3.94 10.08 7.39
N THR A 78 4.51 8.87 7.42
CA THR A 78 5.83 8.61 6.79
C THR A 78 5.78 7.93 5.43
N VAL A 79 4.85 7.01 5.21
CA VAL A 79 4.85 6.12 4.02
C VAL A 79 3.83 6.61 2.99
N LEU A 80 2.61 6.86 3.44
CA LEU A 80 1.51 7.29 2.58
C LEU A 80 1.85 8.53 1.72
N PRO A 81 2.58 9.57 2.20
CA PRO A 81 2.89 10.74 1.37
C PRO A 81 3.63 10.43 0.07
N GLU A 82 4.50 9.42 0.04
CA GLU A 82 5.18 8.98 -1.18
C GLU A 82 4.18 8.43 -2.19
N ILE A 83 3.27 7.57 -1.72
CA ILE A 83 2.22 6.95 -2.53
C ILE A 83 1.28 8.01 -3.11
N LEU A 84 0.91 9.02 -2.31
CA LEU A 84 0.05 10.12 -2.75
C LEU A 84 0.73 10.95 -3.84
N ARG A 85 1.97 11.39 -3.62
CA ARG A 85 2.74 12.16 -4.62
C ARG A 85 2.95 11.35 -5.90
N ARG A 86 3.23 10.05 -5.78
CA ARG A 86 3.36 9.17 -6.94
C ARG A 86 2.08 9.15 -7.77
N ALA A 87 0.92 9.06 -7.12
CA ALA A 87 -0.37 9.10 -7.83
C ALA A 87 -0.55 10.42 -8.60
N GLU A 88 -0.22 11.55 -7.99
CA GLU A 88 -0.25 12.87 -8.65
C GLU A 88 0.67 12.92 -9.88
N TRP A 89 1.90 12.42 -9.77
CA TRP A 89 2.87 12.41 -10.88
C TRP A 89 2.42 11.52 -12.03
N VAL A 90 1.89 10.33 -11.71
CA VAL A 90 1.35 9.40 -12.72
C VAL A 90 0.17 10.02 -13.44
N LEU A 91 -0.78 10.60 -12.71
CA LEU A 91 -1.95 11.26 -13.29
C LEU A 91 -1.59 12.53 -14.07
N GLY A 92 -0.49 13.19 -13.69
CA GLY A 92 0.13 14.28 -14.44
C GLY A 92 0.93 13.84 -15.68
N GLY A 93 0.96 12.54 -16.00
CA GLY A 93 1.58 12.01 -17.22
C GLY A 93 3.08 11.73 -17.13
N MET A 94 3.67 11.67 -15.92
CA MET A 94 5.09 11.34 -15.78
C MET A 94 5.39 9.88 -16.15
N SER A 95 6.51 9.67 -16.82
CA SER A 95 7.06 8.36 -17.13
C SER A 95 7.59 7.66 -15.88
N ARG A 96 7.75 6.33 -15.95
CA ARG A 96 8.34 5.52 -14.86
C ARG A 96 9.75 6.01 -14.47
N THR A 97 10.54 6.47 -15.44
CA THR A 97 11.89 7.00 -15.21
C THR A 97 11.86 8.33 -14.45
N GLU A 98 10.94 9.22 -14.80
CA GLU A 98 10.76 10.50 -14.09
C GLU A 98 10.27 10.28 -12.66
N ILE A 99 9.29 9.38 -12.48
CA ILE A 99 8.78 9.00 -11.16
C ILE A 99 9.93 8.47 -10.29
N LYS A 100 10.71 7.51 -10.80
CA LYS A 100 11.89 6.98 -10.10
C LYS A 100 12.84 8.10 -9.66
N SER A 101 13.24 8.96 -10.59
CA SER A 101 14.19 10.05 -10.31
C SER A 101 13.64 11.03 -9.27
N ARG A 102 12.34 11.33 -9.33
CA ARG A 102 11.68 12.24 -8.40
C ARG A 102 11.52 11.65 -7.01
N THR A 103 11.16 10.37 -6.89
CA THR A 103 11.14 9.65 -5.60
C THR A 103 12.53 9.66 -4.95
N GLN A 104 13.58 9.32 -5.71
CA GLN A 104 14.95 9.30 -5.19
C GLN A 104 15.39 10.68 -4.67
N ARG A 105 15.12 11.75 -5.44
CA ARG A 105 15.39 13.12 -4.99
C ARG A 105 14.60 13.48 -3.73
N ALA A 106 13.31 13.16 -3.69
CA ALA A 106 12.46 13.52 -2.55
C ALA A 106 12.96 12.90 -1.23
N TYR A 107 13.49 11.67 -1.24
CA TYR A 107 14.14 11.09 -0.06
C TYR A 107 15.53 11.69 0.20
N ALA A 108 16.36 11.89 -0.84
CA ALA A 108 17.70 12.48 -0.68
C ALA A 108 17.65 13.90 -0.08
N PHE A 109 16.67 14.71 -0.48
CA PHE A 109 16.43 16.06 0.03
C PHE A 109 15.50 16.09 1.26
N ARG A 110 15.10 14.93 1.80
CA ARG A 110 14.24 14.80 2.98
C ARG A 110 12.87 15.48 2.84
N GLU A 111 12.36 15.62 1.62
CA GLU A 111 10.98 16.02 1.35
C GLU A 111 9.97 14.90 1.68
N LEU A 112 10.46 13.65 1.73
CA LEU A 112 9.77 12.47 2.23
C LEU A 112 10.56 11.89 3.40
N SER A 113 9.85 11.37 4.40
CA SER A 113 10.46 10.76 5.60
C SER A 113 10.66 9.27 5.41
N MET A 114 11.71 8.72 6.02
CA MET A 114 11.83 7.27 6.18
C MET A 114 10.70 6.73 7.07
N PRO A 115 10.31 5.45 6.94
CA PRO A 115 9.25 4.87 7.74
C PRO A 115 9.53 5.02 9.23
N ALA A 116 8.54 5.52 9.97
CA ALA A 116 8.63 5.59 11.42
C ALA A 116 8.59 4.19 12.04
N ALA A 117 9.07 4.08 13.29
CA ALA A 117 8.96 2.84 14.05
C ALA A 117 7.50 2.36 14.10
N GLY A 118 7.28 1.10 13.75
CA GLY A 118 5.95 0.50 13.70
C GLY A 118 5.08 0.93 12.51
N ALA A 119 5.62 1.63 11.50
CA ALA A 119 4.90 1.94 10.26
C ALA A 119 4.40 0.66 9.58
N MET A 120 3.09 0.52 9.45
CA MET A 120 2.46 -0.64 8.83
C MET A 120 1.16 -0.29 8.09
N ALA A 121 0.71 -1.20 7.23
CA ALA A 121 -0.60 -1.17 6.62
C ALA A 121 -1.30 -2.53 6.69
N TYR A 122 -2.62 -2.49 6.85
CA TYR A 122 -3.50 -3.64 6.67
C TYR A 122 -3.83 -3.81 5.20
N MET A 123 -3.80 -5.05 4.71
CA MET A 123 -4.28 -5.43 3.38
C MET A 123 -5.15 -6.70 3.49
N LEU A 124 -6.30 -6.53 4.14
CA LEU A 124 -7.17 -7.64 4.57
C LEU A 124 -8.46 -7.79 3.74
N SER A 125 -8.62 -7.04 2.66
CA SER A 125 -9.84 -7.08 1.84
C SER A 125 -9.97 -8.38 1.03
N PRO A 126 -11.08 -9.13 1.12
CA PRO A 126 -11.35 -10.27 0.22
C PRO A 126 -11.73 -9.83 -1.21
N HIS A 127 -11.92 -8.52 -1.42
CA HIS A 127 -12.31 -7.88 -2.68
C HIS A 127 -11.14 -7.23 -3.43
N GLN A 128 -9.91 -7.63 -3.10
CA GLN A 128 -8.71 -7.21 -3.83
C GLN A 128 -8.79 -7.60 -5.32
N TYR A 129 -8.16 -6.76 -6.15
CA TYR A 129 -7.76 -7.09 -7.51
C TYR A 129 -6.29 -6.67 -7.68
N LEU A 130 -5.34 -7.59 -7.58
CA LEU A 130 -3.91 -7.26 -7.53
C LEU A 130 -3.21 -7.44 -8.87
N HIS A 131 -3.52 -8.52 -9.57
CA HIS A 131 -2.91 -8.86 -10.85
C HIS A 131 -3.90 -9.63 -11.72
N ASP A 132 -3.77 -9.53 -13.05
CA ASP A 132 -4.72 -10.22 -13.96
C ASP A 132 -4.65 -11.75 -13.84
N ALA A 133 -3.43 -12.30 -13.76
CA ALA A 133 -3.20 -13.74 -13.61
C ALA A 133 -3.61 -14.27 -12.22
N ASP A 134 -3.58 -13.41 -11.20
CA ASP A 134 -3.92 -13.78 -9.83
C ASP A 134 -4.52 -12.57 -9.10
N PRO A 135 -5.85 -12.39 -9.19
CA PRO A 135 -6.49 -11.15 -8.76
C PRO A 135 -6.46 -10.96 -7.26
N ARG A 136 -6.19 -11.99 -6.46
CA ARG A 136 -6.24 -11.87 -5.00
C ARG A 136 -5.01 -12.52 -4.41
N TRP A 137 -4.43 -11.91 -3.41
CA TRP A 137 -3.45 -12.59 -2.57
C TRP A 137 -3.99 -12.72 -1.15
N MET A 138 -3.38 -13.57 -0.32
CA MET A 138 -3.87 -13.83 1.03
C MET A 138 -3.86 -12.55 1.89
N PRO A 139 -4.73 -12.43 2.92
CA PRO A 139 -4.73 -11.26 3.78
C PRO A 139 -3.42 -11.20 4.56
N HIS A 140 -2.84 -10.01 4.66
CA HIS A 140 -1.54 -9.82 5.28
C HIS A 140 -1.40 -8.43 5.88
N LEU A 141 -0.41 -8.31 6.76
CA LEU A 141 0.11 -7.03 7.23
C LEU A 141 1.35 -6.67 6.41
N MET A 142 1.51 -5.38 6.15
CA MET A 142 2.71 -4.82 5.53
C MET A 142 3.45 -3.99 6.55
N PHE A 143 4.72 -4.30 6.84
CA PHE A 143 5.56 -3.46 7.69
C PHE A 143 6.61 -2.76 6.83
N TYR A 144 6.73 -1.45 7.00
CA TYR A 144 7.62 -0.61 6.21
C TYR A 144 8.88 -0.29 7.01
N TYR A 145 10.04 -0.41 6.37
CA TYR A 145 11.32 -0.16 7.03
C TYR A 145 12.33 0.46 6.09
N ASP A 146 13.35 1.08 6.69
CA ASP A 146 14.47 1.67 5.98
C ASP A 146 15.36 0.59 5.36
N ARG A 147 15.66 0.72 4.06
CA ARG A 147 16.55 -0.18 3.33
C ARG A 147 17.94 -0.34 3.94
N SER A 148 18.43 0.66 4.66
CA SER A 148 19.72 0.56 5.36
C SER A 148 19.74 -0.54 6.42
N LEU A 149 18.57 -1.05 6.83
CA LEU A 149 18.45 -2.23 7.69
C LEU A 149 18.48 -3.51 6.84
N PRO A 150 19.38 -4.48 7.13
CA PRO A 150 19.39 -5.76 6.44
C PRO A 150 18.05 -6.52 6.58
N ALA A 151 17.58 -7.19 5.52
CA ALA A 151 16.38 -8.04 5.60
C ALA A 151 16.49 -9.13 6.68
N ALA A 152 17.71 -9.62 6.91
CA ALA A 152 18.03 -10.58 7.97
C ALA A 152 17.71 -10.08 9.38
N THR A 153 17.69 -8.77 9.63
CA THR A 153 17.28 -8.16 10.92
C THR A 153 15.85 -8.56 11.30
N TRP A 154 15.03 -8.89 10.31
CA TRP A 154 13.64 -9.29 10.50
C TRP A 154 13.40 -10.79 10.38
N GLY A 155 14.45 -11.57 10.11
CA GLY A 155 14.31 -12.99 9.76
C GLY A 155 13.46 -13.21 8.50
N ALA A 156 13.43 -12.22 7.60
CA ALA A 156 12.64 -12.28 6.38
C ALA A 156 13.24 -13.30 5.39
N GLY A 157 12.36 -13.95 4.63
CA GLY A 157 12.75 -14.90 3.59
C GLY A 157 11.89 -14.77 2.33
N GLY A 158 11.98 -15.78 1.47
CA GLY A 158 11.19 -15.86 0.24
C GLY A 158 9.69 -16.07 0.48
N ALA A 159 8.93 -16.28 -0.59
CA ALA A 159 7.47 -16.30 -0.59
C ALA A 159 6.81 -17.37 0.32
N SER A 160 7.54 -18.40 0.74
CA SER A 160 7.06 -19.45 1.66
C SER A 160 7.44 -19.22 3.13
N ALA A 161 8.15 -18.13 3.45
CA ALA A 161 8.53 -17.81 4.82
C ALA A 161 7.37 -17.20 5.61
N THR A 162 7.43 -17.28 6.95
CA THR A 162 6.46 -16.62 7.84
C THR A 162 6.51 -15.09 7.73
N VAL A 163 7.73 -14.55 7.58
CA VAL A 163 7.99 -13.14 7.28
C VAL A 163 8.54 -13.09 5.87
N ILE A 164 7.77 -12.55 4.94
CA ILE A 164 8.12 -12.53 3.51
C ILE A 164 8.77 -11.20 3.18
N GLU A 165 9.88 -11.24 2.42
CA GLU A 165 10.50 -10.06 1.85
C GLU A 165 9.68 -9.54 0.65
N GLY A 166 8.75 -8.61 0.90
CA GLY A 166 7.84 -8.07 -0.12
C GLY A 166 8.50 -7.14 -1.14
N SER A 167 9.70 -6.64 -0.85
CA SER A 167 10.44 -5.71 -1.71
C SER A 167 11.66 -6.34 -2.39
N ALA A 168 11.77 -7.67 -2.40
CA ALA A 168 12.92 -8.37 -3.01
C ALA A 168 13.14 -8.01 -4.50
N ALA A 169 12.05 -7.67 -5.21
CA ALA A 169 12.09 -7.26 -6.61
C ALA A 169 12.21 -5.74 -6.84
N ASP A 170 12.36 -4.95 -5.77
CA ASP A 170 12.53 -3.49 -5.84
C ASP A 170 13.95 -3.09 -5.42
N PRO A 171 14.98 -3.23 -6.27
CA PRO A 171 16.34 -2.91 -5.89
C PRO A 171 16.57 -1.40 -5.70
N LEU A 172 15.57 -0.53 -5.85
CA LEU A 172 15.77 0.93 -5.89
C LEU A 172 14.89 1.75 -4.92
N SER A 173 13.82 1.18 -4.35
CA SER A 173 13.01 1.85 -3.33
C SER A 173 13.71 1.99 -1.96
N PRO A 174 13.94 3.20 -1.43
CA PRO A 174 14.55 3.38 -0.10
C PRO A 174 13.70 2.80 1.03
N VAL A 175 12.40 2.58 0.79
CA VAL A 175 11.47 1.93 1.70
C VAL A 175 11.27 0.48 1.27
N LEU A 176 11.56 -0.45 2.17
CA LEU A 176 11.32 -1.87 1.98
C LEU A 176 10.08 -2.31 2.76
N THR A 177 9.49 -3.42 2.35
CA THR A 177 8.25 -3.97 2.91
C THR A 177 8.44 -5.43 3.32
N LEU A 178 8.01 -5.74 4.54
CA LEU A 178 7.76 -7.11 4.99
C LEU A 178 6.29 -7.44 4.84
N LEU A 179 5.97 -8.66 4.42
CA LEU A 179 4.61 -9.15 4.34
C LEU A 179 4.43 -10.26 5.37
N ILE A 180 3.42 -10.13 6.23
CA ILE A 180 3.08 -11.12 7.26
C ILE A 180 1.65 -11.60 6.99
N PRO A 181 1.49 -12.79 6.38
CA PRO A 181 0.18 -13.38 6.18
C PRO A 181 -0.58 -13.59 7.49
N VAL A 182 -1.89 -13.38 7.46
CA VAL A 182 -2.79 -13.62 8.58
C VAL A 182 -3.91 -14.58 8.17
N PRO A 183 -4.52 -15.32 9.11
CA PRO A 183 -5.44 -16.41 8.76
C PRO A 183 -6.86 -15.96 8.41
N ARG A 184 -7.18 -14.65 8.48
CA ARG A 184 -8.54 -14.14 8.28
C ARG A 184 -8.56 -12.84 7.49
N TRP A 185 -9.59 -12.69 6.68
CA TRP A 185 -9.93 -11.44 6.00
C TRP A 185 -10.57 -10.43 6.97
N SER A 186 -10.76 -9.19 6.52
CA SER A 186 -11.36 -8.11 7.31
C SER A 186 -12.81 -8.38 7.75
N ASP A 187 -13.54 -9.21 7.00
CA ASP A 187 -14.91 -9.65 7.32
C ASP A 187 -14.94 -10.86 8.28
N GLY A 188 -13.78 -11.34 8.73
CA GLY A 188 -13.63 -12.47 9.65
C GLY A 188 -13.65 -13.84 8.97
N THR A 189 -13.88 -13.92 7.66
CA THR A 189 -13.84 -15.20 6.94
C THR A 189 -12.41 -15.77 6.93
N PRO A 190 -12.24 -17.10 7.00
CA PRO A 190 -10.92 -17.72 6.92
C PRO A 190 -10.24 -17.48 5.57
N ALA A 191 -8.94 -17.19 5.60
CA ALA A 191 -8.10 -17.27 4.42
C ALA A 191 -7.75 -18.74 4.19
N LEU A 192 -8.32 -19.33 3.12
CA LEU A 192 -8.00 -20.71 2.77
C LEU A 192 -6.52 -20.80 2.35
N PRO A 193 -5.79 -21.84 2.79
CA PRO A 193 -4.45 -22.11 2.28
C PRO A 193 -4.49 -22.23 0.75
N ARG A 194 -3.51 -21.61 0.09
CA ARG A 194 -3.27 -21.82 -1.33
C ARG A 194 -2.26 -22.94 -1.54
#